data_AF-A0A974TRL1-F1
#
_entry.id   AF-A0A974TRL1-F1
#
_cell.length_a   1.000
_cell.length_b   1.000
_cell.length_c   1.000
_cell.angle_alpha   90.00
_cell.angle_beta   90.00
_cell.angle_gamma   90.00
#
_symmetry.space_group_name_H-M   'P 1'
#
loop_
_entity.id
_entity.type
_entity.pdbx_description
1 polymer ?
#
loop_
_entity_poly.entity_id
_entity_poly.type
_entity_poly.pdbx_seq_one_letter_code
_entity_poly.pdbx_strand_id
1 'polypeptide(L)' 'MSLDDAGKTVGSRLREARISRSYSLEDLAIATGLTEAEISAIEVGTSIDALHIERIEHALG' A
#
# COMPACT_ATOMS: atom_id res chain seq x y z
N MET A 1 -16.10 -19.35 -6.28
CA MET A 1 -16.43 -17.98 -5.84
C MET A 1 -15.39 -17.65 -4.77
N SER A 2 -14.54 -16.67 -5.05
CA SER A 2 -13.24 -16.43 -4.40
C SER A 2 -13.31 -16.22 -2.90
N LEU A 3 -12.23 -16.57 -2.20
CA LEU A 3 -12.12 -16.70 -0.74
C LEU A 3 -11.58 -15.43 -0.06
N ASP A 4 -11.59 -14.29 -0.75
CA ASP A 4 -10.66 -13.20 -0.44
C ASP A 4 -11.32 -11.84 -0.16
N ASP A 5 -12.61 -11.80 0.22
CA ASP A 5 -13.27 -10.53 0.56
C ASP A 5 -13.33 -10.24 2.08
N ALA A 6 -13.21 -11.25 2.94
CA ALA A 6 -13.42 -11.11 4.39
C ALA A 6 -12.15 -10.78 5.23
N GLY A 7 -10.98 -10.65 4.59
CA GLY A 7 -9.69 -10.48 5.29
C GLY A 7 -8.67 -9.58 4.59
N LYS A 8 -9.08 -8.77 3.60
CA LYS A 8 -8.19 -7.80 2.94
C LYS A 8 -7.84 -6.67 3.90
N THR A 9 -6.66 -6.76 4.51
CA THR A 9 -6.08 -5.66 5.27
C THR A 9 -5.90 -4.44 4.37
N VAL A 10 -5.90 -3.23 4.96
CA VAL A 10 -5.64 -1.98 4.23
C VAL A 10 -4.38 -2.11 3.36
N GLY A 11 -3.31 -2.72 3.87
CA GLY A 11 -2.10 -3.02 3.11
C GLY A 11 -2.31 -3.75 1.79
N SER A 12 -3.15 -4.80 1.80
CA SER A 12 -3.43 -5.56 0.57
C SER A 12 -4.17 -4.72 -0.47
N ARG A 13 -5.05 -3.81 -0.02
CA ARG A 13 -5.76 -2.88 -0.92
C ARG A 13 -4.80 -1.85 -1.53
N LEU A 14 -3.88 -1.30 -0.74
CA LEU A 14 -2.86 -0.36 -1.23
C LEU A 14 -1.95 -1.02 -2.26
N ARG A 15 -1.56 -2.28 -2.03
CA ARG A 15 -0.78 -3.07 -2.98
C ARG A 15 -1.51 -3.28 -4.30
N GLU A 16 -2.78 -3.68 -4.25
CA GLU A 16 -3.62 -3.84 -5.45
C GLU A 16 -3.75 -2.51 -6.21
N ALA A 17 -4.00 -1.40 -5.51
CA ALA A 17 -4.09 -0.06 -6.11
C ALA A 17 -2.76 0.38 -6.76
N ARG A 18 -1.63 0.12 -6.09
CA ARG A 18 -0.30 0.39 -6.64
C ARG A 18 -0.05 -0.39 -7.94
N ILE A 19 -0.32 -1.69 -7.95
CA ILE A 19 -0.16 -2.55 -9.13
C ILE A 19 -1.12 -2.11 -10.25
N SER A 20 -2.36 -1.73 -9.92
CA SER A 20 -3.34 -1.24 -10.88
C SER A 20 -2.91 0.05 -11.57
N ARG A 21 -2.09 0.89 -10.91
CA ARG A 21 -1.51 2.11 -11.48
C ARG A 21 -0.16 1.88 -12.16
N SER A 22 0.33 0.63 -12.21
CA SER A 22 1.68 0.28 -12.64
C SER A 22 2.78 1.01 -11.86
N TYR A 23 2.51 1.39 -10.61
CA TYR A 23 3.50 2.03 -9.76
C TYR A 23 4.46 0.99 -9.17
N SER A 24 5.75 1.28 -9.22
CA SER A 24 6.74 0.53 -8.47
C SER A 24 6.72 0.94 -6.99
N LEU A 25 7.36 0.15 -6.12
CA LEU A 25 7.56 0.53 -4.72
C LEU A 25 8.40 1.81 -4.63
N GLU A 26 9.38 1.98 -5.53
CA GLU A 26 10.21 3.17 -5.64
C GLU A 26 9.40 4.41 -6.04
N ASP A 27 8.52 4.30 -7.03
CA ASP A 27 7.63 5.41 -7.42
C ASP A 27 6.72 5.83 -6.26
N LEU A 28 6.19 4.85 -5.54
CA LEU A 28 5.33 5.10 -4.39
C LEU A 28 6.14 5.70 -3.22
N ALA A 29 7.38 5.25 -3.03
CA ALA A 29 8.33 5.81 -2.06
C ALA A 29 8.62 7.28 -2.36
N ILE A 30 8.86 7.62 -3.62
CA ILE A 30 9.09 9.01 -4.06
C ILE A 30 7.83 9.87 -3.88
N ALA A 31 6.66 9.37 -4.29
CA ALA A 31 5.40 10.11 -4.22
C ALA A 31 4.95 10.36 -2.76
N THR A 32 5.14 9.36 -1.90
CA THR A 32 4.74 9.44 -0.50
C THR A 32 5.82 10.03 0.38
N GLY A 33 7.09 10.00 -0.01
CA GLY A 33 8.25 10.33 0.83
C GLY A 33 8.56 9.26 1.90
N LEU A 34 8.16 8.02 1.66
CA LEU A 34 8.44 6.85 2.50
C LEU A 34 9.54 6.00 1.88
N THR A 35 10.09 5.05 2.63
CA THR A 35 10.99 4.04 2.09
C THR A 35 10.21 2.85 1.52
N GLU A 36 10.79 2.14 0.55
CA GLU A 36 10.21 0.92 -0.01
C GLU A 36 9.93 -0.15 1.07
N ALA A 37 10.77 -0.20 2.11
CA ALA A 37 10.60 -1.10 3.24
C ALA A 37 9.36 -0.77 4.08
N GLU A 38 9.10 0.51 4.35
CA GLU A 38 7.90 0.95 5.07
C GLU A 38 6.63 0.66 4.27
N ILE A 39 6.66 0.92 2.96
CA ILE A 39 5.55 0.62 2.05
C ILE A 39 5.29 -0.88 2.02
N SER A 40 6.33 -1.70 1.84
CA SER A 40 6.23 -3.16 1.85
C SER A 40 5.71 -3.68 3.19
N ALA A 41 6.19 -3.12 4.32
CA ALA A 41 5.68 -3.48 5.64
C ALA A 41 4.19 -3.20 5.78
N ILE A 42 3.68 -2.10 5.20
CA ILE A 42 2.25 -1.79 5.18
C ILE A 42 1.51 -2.75 4.26
N GLU A 43 2.00 -2.96 3.04
CA GLU A 43 1.38 -3.86 2.05
C GLU A 43 1.21 -5.29 2.57
N VAL A 44 2.20 -5.79 3.31
CA VAL A 44 2.21 -7.12 3.92
C VAL A 44 1.47 -7.14 5.27
N GLY A 45 1.07 -5.97 5.80
CA GLY A 45 0.36 -5.85 7.08
C GLY A 45 1.25 -6.00 8.32
N THR A 46 2.57 -5.87 8.15
CA THR A 46 3.57 -5.85 9.23
C THR A 46 3.58 -4.50 9.96
N SER A 47 3.27 -3.40 9.26
CA SER A 47 3.02 -2.07 9.85
C SER A 47 1.60 -1.61 9.52
N ILE A 48 0.98 -0.91 10.47
CA ILE A 48 -0.37 -0.33 10.36
C ILE A 48 -0.36 1.14 10.76
N ASP A 49 0.75 1.84 10.52
CA ASP A 49 0.87 3.26 10.77
C ASP A 49 -0.14 4.04 9.92
N ALA A 50 -1.15 4.59 10.58
CA ALA A 50 -2.24 5.32 9.93
C ALA A 50 -1.73 6.49 9.07
N LEU A 51 -0.67 7.18 9.51
CA LEU A 51 -0.05 8.27 8.75
C LEU A 51 0.57 7.79 7.43
N HIS A 52 1.20 6.63 7.43
CA HIS A 52 1.82 6.08 6.23
C HIS A 52 0.76 5.55 5.26
N ILE A 53 -0.27 4.91 5.81
CA ILE A 53 -1.45 4.48 5.05
C ILE A 53 -2.10 5.67 4.35
N GLU A 54 -2.38 6.76 5.08
CA GLU A 54 -3.00 7.96 4.53
C GLU A 54 -2.16 8.57 3.41
N ARG A 55 -0.82 8.63 3.57
CA ARG A 55 0.10 9.11 2.53
C ARG A 55 0.05 8.24 1.29
N ILE A 56 0.05 6.91 1.46
CA ILE A 56 -0.02 5.96 0.35
C ILE A 56 -1.39 6.07 -0.35
N GLU A 57 -2.49 6.15 0.39
CA GLU A 57 -3.82 6.38 -0.18
C GLU A 57 -3.87 7.68 -0.97
N HIS A 58 -3.36 8.77 -0.42
CA HIS A 58 -3.31 10.06 -1.10
C HIS A 58 -2.44 10.05 -2.37
N ALA A 59 -1.30 9.34 -2.35
CA ALA A 59 -0.46 9.17 -3.54
C ALA A 59 -1.12 8.29 -4.61
N LEU A 60 -1.91 7.31 -4.17
CA LEU A 60 -2.67 6.42 -5.05
C LEU A 60 -4.04 6.97 -5.45
N GLY A 61 -4.44 8.15 -4.96
CA GLY A 61 -5.55 8.98 -5.45
C GLY A 61 -6.94 8.35 -5.35
#